data_AF-A0A2D5GR14-F1
#
_entry.id   AF-A0A2D5GR14-F1
#
_cell.length_a   1.000
_cell.length_b   1.000
_cell.length_c   1.000
_cell.angle_alpha   90.00
_cell.angle_beta   90.00
_cell.angle_gamma   90.00
#
_symmetry.space_group_name_H-M   'P 1'
#
loop_
_entity.id
_entity.type
_entity.pdbx_description
1 polymer ?
#
loop_
_entity_poly.entity_id
_entity_poly.type
_entity_poly.pdbx_seq_one_letter_code
_entity_poly.pdbx_strand_id
1 'polypeptide(L)'
;MGEKMTSATNLSRPKLQFHPNAYDFIFEALQQAQEIFSRQATQEDEQEEAHVSGQELLEGVRELALKQFGLMTLTVFKQWGVQSTRDFGKMVFEMIEHGRMRKTEHDRLEDFVDIYDFEQVFDVAYVIDTSQVFNQTPAKNV
;
A
#
# COMPACT_ATOMS: atom_id res chain seq x y z
N MET A 1 10.65 -43.32 -38.38
CA MET A 1 11.14 -41.93 -38.45
C MET A 1 9.95 -41.03 -38.76
N GLY A 2 9.50 -40.09 -37.94
CA GLY A 2 9.94 -39.62 -36.63
C GLY A 2 8.74 -39.11 -35.83
N GLU A 3 8.85 -39.24 -34.52
CA GLU A 3 7.88 -38.75 -33.54
C GLU A 3 8.12 -37.26 -33.21
N LYS A 4 6.99 -36.58 -32.94
CA LYS A 4 6.77 -35.56 -31.87
C LYS A 4 7.18 -34.09 -32.07
N MET A 5 6.13 -33.26 -31.96
CA MET A 5 5.95 -32.15 -31.00
C MET A 5 6.58 -30.79 -31.33
N THR A 6 5.73 -29.77 -31.47
CA THR A 6 5.81 -28.61 -30.57
C THR A 6 4.41 -28.08 -30.27
N SER A 7 4.02 -28.25 -29.01
CA SER A 7 2.84 -27.67 -28.37
C SER A 7 2.78 -26.17 -28.56
N ALA A 8 1.57 -25.64 -28.70
CA ALA A 8 1.28 -24.24 -28.46
C ALA A 8 1.62 -23.92 -26.99
N THR A 9 2.67 -23.13 -26.77
CA THR A 9 2.96 -22.56 -25.45
C THR A 9 1.90 -21.51 -25.17
N ASN A 10 0.81 -21.92 -24.52
CA ASN A 10 -0.13 -21.04 -23.85
C ASN A 10 0.64 -20.38 -22.69
N LEU A 11 1.34 -19.27 -22.93
CA LEU A 11 1.77 -18.39 -21.85
C LEU A 11 0.52 -17.71 -21.29
N SER A 12 -0.20 -18.41 -20.40
CA SER A 12 -1.16 -17.76 -19.53
C SER A 12 -0.40 -16.70 -18.75
N ARG A 13 -0.79 -15.43 -18.89
CA ARG A 13 -0.28 -14.36 -18.03
C ARG A 13 -0.41 -14.81 -16.57
N PRO A 14 0.59 -14.54 -15.71
CA PRO A 14 0.48 -14.87 -14.30
C PRO A 14 -0.81 -14.28 -13.75
N LYS A 15 -1.57 -15.12 -13.05
CA LYS A 15 -2.80 -14.71 -12.38
C LYS A 15 -2.40 -13.84 -11.18
N LEU A 16 -2.96 -12.63 -11.10
CA LEU A 16 -2.79 -11.76 -9.94
C LEU A 16 -3.18 -12.50 -8.65
N GLN A 17 -2.32 -12.45 -7.64
CA GLN A 17 -2.51 -13.17 -6.38
C GLN A 17 -3.59 -12.54 -5.50
N PHE A 18 -3.77 -11.21 -5.59
CA PHE A 18 -4.64 -10.44 -4.72
C PHE A 18 -5.90 -9.97 -5.44
N HIS A 19 -6.88 -9.49 -4.67
CA HIS A 19 -8.10 -8.90 -5.25
C HIS A 19 -7.76 -7.62 -6.05
N PRO A 20 -8.40 -7.36 -7.21
CA PRO A 20 -8.11 -6.18 -8.04
C PRO A 20 -8.07 -4.85 -7.28
N ASN A 21 -9.06 -4.60 -6.42
CA ASN A 21 -9.12 -3.40 -5.59
C ASN A 21 -7.89 -3.19 -4.69
N ALA A 22 -7.15 -4.24 -4.33
CA ALA A 22 -5.93 -4.10 -3.54
C ALA A 22 -4.82 -3.42 -4.35
N TYR A 23 -4.73 -3.70 -5.65
CA TYR A 23 -3.78 -3.03 -6.54
C TYR A 23 -4.17 -1.58 -6.78
N ASP A 24 -5.47 -1.30 -6.97
CA ASP A 24 -5.98 0.08 -7.09
C ASP A 24 -5.67 0.87 -5.80
N PHE A 25 -5.90 0.25 -4.64
CA PHE A 25 -5.57 0.82 -3.34
C PHE A 25 -4.06 1.13 -3.18
N ILE A 26 -3.16 0.31 -3.72
CA ILE A 26 -1.72 0.62 -3.68
C ILE A 26 -1.38 1.89 -4.47
N PHE A 27 -2.04 2.16 -5.60
CA PHE A 27 -1.80 3.42 -6.33
C PHE A 27 -2.28 4.63 -5.52
N GLU A 28 -3.43 4.53 -4.86
CA GLU A 28 -3.90 5.58 -3.95
C GLU A 28 -2.96 5.76 -2.76
N ALA A 29 -2.44 4.66 -2.19
CA ALA A 29 -1.49 4.69 -1.09
C ALA A 29 -0.14 5.29 -1.50
N LEU A 30 0.30 5.09 -2.74
CA LEU A 30 1.49 5.76 -3.29
C LEU A 30 1.31 7.27 -3.37
N GLN A 31 0.15 7.76 -3.84
CA GLN A 31 -0.16 9.19 -3.80
C GLN A 31 -0.17 9.70 -2.37
N GLN A 32 -0.81 8.97 -1.45
CA GLN A 32 -0.82 9.35 -0.04
C GLN A 32 0.59 9.43 0.54
N ALA A 33 1.47 8.48 0.20
CA ALA A 33 2.88 8.50 0.63
C ALA A 33 3.63 9.70 0.02
N GLN A 34 3.47 9.97 -1.28
CA GLN A 34 4.08 11.14 -1.93
C GLN A 34 3.63 12.44 -1.26
N GLU A 35 2.37 12.57 -0.88
CA GLU A 35 1.86 13.73 -0.15
C GLU A 35 2.46 13.85 1.27
N ILE A 36 2.55 12.73 2.01
CA ILE A 36 3.12 12.71 3.37
C ILE A 36 4.61 13.08 3.34
N PHE A 37 5.35 12.53 2.37
CA PHE A 37 6.80 12.64 2.30
C PHE A 37 7.28 13.64 1.25
N SER A 38 6.39 14.49 0.72
CA SER A 38 6.71 15.51 -0.29
C SER A 38 7.95 16.29 0.14
N ARG A 39 9.09 15.95 -0.48
CA ARG A 39 10.35 16.65 -0.30
C ARG A 39 10.27 17.90 -1.16
N GLN A 40 10.71 19.05 -0.63
CA GLN A 40 10.88 20.25 -1.45
C GLN A 40 12.20 20.11 -2.20
N ALA A 41 12.23 19.79 -3.49
CA ALA A 41 13.47 19.90 -4.26
C ALA A 41 13.48 21.01 -5.32
N THR A 42 14.71 21.46 -5.50
CA THR A 42 15.23 22.21 -6.63
C THR A 42 15.29 21.33 -7.89
N GLN A 43 15.26 21.99 -9.05
CA GLN A 43 15.00 21.46 -10.41
C GLN A 43 15.84 20.26 -10.93
N GLU A 44 16.77 19.70 -10.15
CA GLU A 44 17.65 18.60 -10.58
C GLU A 44 17.16 17.20 -10.10
N ASP A 45 16.21 17.13 -9.17
CA ASP A 45 15.82 15.89 -8.46
C ASP A 45 14.47 15.27 -8.91
N GLU A 46 13.88 15.72 -10.03
CA GLU A 46 12.51 15.33 -10.43
C GLU A 46 12.28 13.80 -10.61
N GLN A 47 13.34 13.02 -10.88
CA GLN A 47 13.24 11.56 -11.03
C GLN A 47 13.46 10.79 -9.73
N GLU A 48 14.23 11.34 -8.78
CA GLU A 48 14.44 10.75 -7.47
C GLU A 48 13.32 11.15 -6.48
N GLU A 49 12.71 12.33 -6.64
CA GLU A 49 11.60 12.79 -5.81
C GLU A 49 10.30 11.99 -5.97
N ALA A 50 10.09 11.37 -7.14
CA ALA A 50 8.92 10.52 -7.36
C ALA A 50 9.08 9.10 -6.82
N HIS A 51 10.28 8.73 -6.35
CA HIS A 51 10.54 7.40 -5.80
C HIS A 51 10.10 7.33 -4.34
N VAL A 52 9.15 6.47 -4.06
CA VAL A 52 8.68 6.17 -2.71
C VAL A 52 9.31 4.86 -2.27
N SER A 53 10.04 4.87 -1.15
CA SER A 53 10.59 3.64 -0.57
C SER A 53 9.47 2.69 -0.09
N GLY A 54 9.80 1.42 0.08
CA GLY A 54 8.84 0.44 0.61
C GLY A 54 8.26 0.85 1.97
N GLN A 55 9.07 1.44 2.85
CA GLN A 55 8.61 1.91 4.16
C GLN A 55 7.70 3.14 4.04
N GLU A 56 8.03 4.10 3.17
CA GLU A 56 7.19 5.28 2.93
C GLU A 56 5.84 4.87 2.32
N LEU A 57 5.83 3.91 1.39
CA LEU A 57 4.58 3.34 0.85
C LEU A 57 3.76 2.68 1.96
N LEU A 58 4.38 1.89 2.84
CA LEU A 58 3.65 1.22 3.92
C LEU A 58 3.06 2.20 4.94
N GLU A 59 3.68 3.35 5.15
CA GLU A 59 3.09 4.44 5.94
C GLU A 59 1.89 5.07 5.19
N GLY A 60 2.03 5.33 3.89
CA GLY A 60 0.90 5.78 3.06
C GLY A 60 -0.29 4.79 3.07
N VAL A 61 0.00 3.48 3.01
CA VAL A 61 -0.99 2.41 3.16
C VAL A 61 -1.68 2.49 4.51
N ARG A 62 -0.92 2.67 5.60
CA ARG A 62 -1.46 2.73 6.95
C ARG A 62 -2.40 3.92 7.12
N GLU A 63 -1.94 5.11 6.77
CA GLU A 63 -2.72 6.35 6.87
C GLU A 63 -3.99 6.27 6.01
N LEU A 64 -3.85 5.85 4.75
CA LEU A 64 -4.98 5.75 3.83
C LEU A 64 -6.01 4.72 4.31
N ALA A 65 -5.57 3.55 4.77
CA ALA A 65 -6.47 2.51 5.24
C ALA A 65 -7.29 2.95 6.46
N LEU A 66 -6.63 3.59 7.44
CA LEU A 66 -7.31 4.13 8.63
C LEU A 66 -8.28 5.25 8.26
N LYS A 67 -7.91 6.10 7.30
CA LYS A 67 -8.76 7.18 6.79
C LYS A 67 -9.99 6.66 6.02
N GLN A 68 -9.83 5.62 5.21
CA GLN A 68 -10.89 5.12 4.32
C GLN A 68 -11.80 4.08 5.01
N PHE A 69 -11.23 3.24 5.87
CA PHE A 69 -11.91 2.08 6.43
C PHE A 69 -11.98 2.07 7.96
N GLY A 70 -11.08 2.80 8.65
CA GLY A 70 -10.99 2.77 10.12
C GLY A 70 -10.85 1.33 10.65
N LEU A 71 -11.68 0.96 11.63
CA LEU A 71 -11.73 -0.40 12.20
C LEU A 71 -12.05 -1.50 11.18
N MET A 72 -12.61 -1.16 10.02
CA MET A 72 -12.89 -2.16 8.98
C MET A 72 -11.65 -2.57 8.17
N THR A 73 -10.51 -1.90 8.36
CA THR A 73 -9.27 -2.14 7.59
C THR A 73 -8.89 -3.62 7.55
N LEU A 74 -8.84 -4.30 8.70
CA LEU A 74 -8.48 -5.72 8.78
C LEU A 74 -9.41 -6.62 7.96
N THR A 75 -10.71 -6.33 8.00
CA THR A 75 -11.70 -7.12 7.27
C THR A 75 -11.55 -6.92 5.76
N VAL A 76 -11.35 -5.67 5.33
CA VAL A 76 -11.15 -5.33 3.91
C VAL A 76 -9.88 -6.00 3.38
N PHE A 77 -8.76 -5.85 4.09
CA PHE A 77 -7.48 -6.47 3.71
C PHE A 77 -7.57 -7.99 3.64
N LYS A 78 -8.20 -8.62 4.64
CA LYS A 78 -8.44 -10.07 4.63
C LYS A 78 -9.29 -10.52 3.43
N GLN A 79 -10.33 -9.76 3.07
CA GLN A 79 -11.16 -10.06 1.90
C GLN A 79 -10.37 -9.90 0.58
N TRP A 80 -9.37 -9.01 0.57
CA TRP A 80 -8.47 -8.83 -0.57
C TRP A 80 -7.30 -9.83 -0.64
N GLY A 81 -7.16 -10.67 0.39
CA GLY A 81 -6.07 -11.65 0.51
C GLY A 81 -4.79 -11.08 1.11
N VAL A 82 -4.81 -9.86 1.66
CA VAL A 82 -3.67 -9.21 2.31
C VAL A 82 -3.67 -9.55 3.80
N GLN A 83 -2.56 -10.08 4.30
CA GLN A 83 -2.42 -10.51 5.70
C GLN A 83 -1.26 -9.84 6.43
N SER A 84 -0.31 -9.27 5.71
CA SER A 84 0.89 -8.67 6.27
C SER A 84 1.46 -7.58 5.38
N THR A 85 2.39 -6.79 5.92
CA THR A 85 3.10 -5.76 5.14
C THR A 85 3.83 -6.34 3.93
N ARG A 86 4.31 -7.59 4.04
CA ARG A 86 4.98 -8.32 2.95
C ARG A 86 4.09 -8.49 1.72
N ASP A 87 2.78 -8.61 1.91
CA ASP A 87 1.84 -8.81 0.81
C ASP A 87 1.71 -7.57 -0.08
N PHE A 88 1.88 -6.38 0.50
CA PHE A 88 2.00 -5.14 -0.29
C PHE A 88 3.25 -5.14 -1.16
N GLY A 89 4.38 -5.61 -0.62
CA GLY A 89 5.59 -5.82 -1.41
C GLY A 89 5.36 -6.76 -2.58
N LYS A 90 4.68 -7.90 -2.37
CA LYS A 90 4.35 -8.83 -3.48
C LYS A 90 3.52 -8.13 -4.56
N MET A 91 2.51 -7.34 -4.18
CA MET A 91 1.69 -6.58 -5.13
C MET A 91 2.53 -5.58 -5.93
N VAL A 92 3.44 -4.84 -5.29
CA VAL A 92 4.36 -3.91 -5.97
C VAL A 92 5.23 -4.64 -6.99
N PHE A 93 5.83 -5.77 -6.60
CA PHE A 93 6.67 -6.56 -7.51
C PHE A 93 5.88 -7.16 -8.68
N GLU A 94 4.66 -7.65 -8.45
CA GLU A 94 3.77 -8.08 -9.54
C GLU A 94 3.44 -6.91 -10.50
N MET A 95 3.21 -5.70 -9.97
CA MET A 95 2.96 -4.52 -10.79
C MET A 95 4.18 -4.08 -11.60
N ILE A 96 5.40 -4.26 -11.08
CA ILE A 96 6.65 -4.06 -11.81
C ILE A 96 6.77 -5.08 -12.96
N GLU A 97 6.50 -6.36 -12.69
CA GLU A 97 6.53 -7.42 -13.71
C GLU A 97 5.53 -7.16 -14.84
N HIS A 98 4.38 -6.59 -14.51
CA HIS A 98 3.35 -6.20 -15.48
C HIS A 98 3.58 -4.82 -16.12
N GLY A 99 4.69 -4.15 -15.83
CA GLY A 99 5.06 -2.86 -16.43
C GLY A 99 4.21 -1.68 -15.99
N ARG A 100 3.48 -1.79 -14.86
CA ARG A 100 2.69 -0.69 -14.28
C ARG A 100 3.48 0.18 -13.32
N MET A 101 4.60 -0.33 -12.81
CA MET A 101 5.52 0.37 -11.90
C MET A 101 6.96 0.16 -12.34
N ARG A 102 7.85 1.03 -11.86
CA ARG A 102 9.31 0.89 -12.03
C ARG A 102 9.93 0.66 -10.67
N LYS A 103 10.98 -0.16 -10.63
CA LYS A 103 11.83 -0.34 -9.45
C LYS A 103 13.15 0.43 -9.62
N THR A 104 13.77 0.76 -8.51
CA THR A 104 15.18 1.11 -8.43
C THR A 104 16.03 -0.15 -8.22
N GLU A 105 17.36 -0.01 -8.27
CA GLU A 105 18.29 -1.12 -8.03
C GLU A 105 18.31 -1.57 -6.57
N HIS A 106 17.85 -0.72 -5.65
CA HIS A 106 17.89 -0.96 -4.22
C HIS A 106 16.59 -1.56 -3.66
N ASP A 107 15.47 -1.46 -4.38
CA ASP A 107 14.18 -1.96 -3.91
C ASP A 107 14.18 -3.48 -3.79
N ARG A 108 13.85 -3.94 -2.59
CA ARG A 108 13.81 -5.35 -2.22
C ARG A 108 12.46 -5.71 -1.61
N LEU A 109 12.05 -6.96 -1.81
CA LEU A 109 10.84 -7.46 -1.14
C LEU A 109 11.01 -7.44 0.39
N GLU A 110 12.26 -7.57 0.87
CA GLU A 110 12.61 -7.47 2.28
C GLU A 110 12.25 -6.12 2.91
N ASP A 111 12.19 -5.04 2.13
CA ASP A 111 11.82 -3.69 2.61
C ASP A 111 10.37 -3.61 3.08
N PHE A 112 9.57 -4.64 2.80
CA PHE A 112 8.15 -4.74 3.16
C PHE A 112 7.89 -5.72 4.30
N VAL A 113 8.90 -6.41 4.82
CA VAL A 113 8.70 -7.50 5.79
C VAL A 113 8.72 -6.95 7.22
N ASP A 114 7.75 -7.37 8.03
CA ASP A 114 7.66 -7.11 9.48
C ASP A 114 7.79 -5.62 9.88
N ILE A 115 7.28 -4.71 9.04
CA ILE A 115 7.36 -3.27 9.28
C ILE A 115 6.38 -2.83 10.37
N TYR A 116 5.16 -3.38 10.37
CA TYR A 116 4.22 -3.25 11.47
C TYR A 116 3.25 -4.41 11.54
N ASP A 117 2.70 -4.63 12.74
CA ASP A 117 1.65 -5.60 12.98
C ASP A 117 0.27 -4.99 12.68
N PHE A 118 -0.54 -5.72 11.92
CA PHE A 118 -1.84 -5.24 11.46
C PHE A 118 -2.85 -5.12 12.60
N GLU A 119 -2.90 -6.08 13.52
CA GLU A 119 -3.83 -6.07 14.65
C GLU A 119 -3.50 -4.89 15.58
N GLN A 120 -2.22 -4.69 15.86
CA GLN A 120 -1.74 -3.58 16.66
C GLN A 120 -2.10 -2.22 16.05
N VAL A 121 -1.92 -2.06 14.74
CA VAL A 121 -2.07 -0.76 14.06
C VAL A 121 -3.52 -0.44 13.71
N PHE A 122 -4.29 -1.42 13.24
CA PHE A 122 -5.61 -1.19 12.66
C PHE A 122 -6.77 -1.50 13.61
N ASP A 123 -6.53 -2.20 14.71
CA ASP A 123 -7.54 -2.49 15.73
C ASP A 123 -7.15 -1.83 17.06
N VAL A 124 -6.09 -2.32 17.71
CA VAL A 124 -5.73 -1.92 19.09
C VAL A 124 -5.39 -0.44 19.21
N ALA A 125 -4.61 0.11 18.27
CA ALA A 125 -4.18 1.50 18.31
C ALA A 125 -5.19 2.48 17.67
N TYR A 126 -6.31 2.00 17.12
CA TYR A 126 -7.26 2.88 16.45
C TYR A 126 -8.06 3.70 17.47
N VAL A 127 -7.97 5.02 17.36
CA VAL A 127 -8.69 5.97 18.21
C VAL A 127 -9.45 6.95 17.34
N ILE A 128 -10.75 7.08 17.62
CA ILE A 128 -11.57 8.14 17.02
C ILE A 128 -11.30 9.41 17.82
N ASP A 129 -10.72 10.43 17.18
CA ASP A 129 -10.55 11.73 17.80
C ASP A 129 -11.90 12.44 17.93
N THR A 130 -12.44 12.46 19.14
CA THR A 130 -13.70 13.15 19.46
C THR A 130 -13.47 14.53 20.08
N SER A 131 -12.22 14.99 20.22
CA SER A 131 -11.89 16.24 20.89
C SER A 131 -12.52 17.46 20.21
N GLN A 132 -12.65 17.43 18.88
CA GLN A 132 -13.27 18.49 18.08
C GLN A 132 -14.76 18.66 18.35
N VAL A 133 -15.45 17.60 18.80
CA VAL A 133 -16.90 17.60 18.99
C VAL A 133 -17.29 17.94 20.43
N PHE A 134 -16.53 17.44 21.42
CA PHE A 134 -16.92 17.52 22.83
C PHE A 134 -16.18 18.56 23.68
N ASN A 135 -15.27 19.35 23.09
CA ASN A 135 -14.57 20.44 23.81
C ASN A 135 -15.34 21.79 23.85
N GLN A 136 -16.68 21.79 23.74
CA GLN A 136 -17.45 23.02 23.98
C GLN A 136 -17.42 23.37 25.48
N THR A 137 -16.63 24.39 25.83
CA THR A 137 -16.67 25.08 27.12
C THR A 137 -18.13 25.36 27.52
N PRO A 138 -18.57 24.99 28.73
CA PRO A 138 -19.94 25.26 29.15
C PRO A 138 -20.19 26.77 29.05
N ALA A 139 -21.26 27.13 28.33
CA ALA A 139 -21.68 28.52 28.21
C ALA A 139 -21.78 29.14 29.61
N LYS A 140 -21.04 30.23 29.84
CA LYS A 140 -21.19 31.03 31.05
C LYS A 140 -22.62 31.55 31.08
N ASN A 141 -23.43 31.01 32.00
CA ASN A 141 -24.73 31.56 32.35
C ASN A 141 -24.54 33.01 32.83
N VAL A 142 -25.07 33.96 32.07
CA VAL A 142 -25.33 35.36 32.47
C VAL A 142 -26.83 35.58 32.40
#